data_AF-A0A0N4VZ00-F1
#
_entry.id   AF-A0A0N4VZ00-F1
#
_cell.length_a   1.000
_cell.length_b   1.000
_cell.length_c   1.000
_cell.angle_alpha   90.00
_cell.angle_beta   90.00
_cell.angle_gamma   90.00
#
_symmetry.space_group_name_H-M   'P 1'
#
loop_
_entity.id
_entity.type
_entity.pdbx_description
1 polymer ?
#
loop_
_entity_poly.entity_id
_entity_poly.type
_entity_poly.pdbx_seq_one_letter_code
_entity_poly.pdbx_strand_id
1 'polypeptide(L)'
;LLPGNAKATKLTSRTIEKTLNPEWNEELHYYGITESDKQKKTLRITVLDRDRIGSDFLGETRIALRKLPMNTLKKYNLYLEHAIPIQQPRQETDVIRGKLLLALQYNIQQGSLFVTIKRCAELIGMDSTGFSDPYCKV
;
A
#
# COMPACT_ATOMS: atom_id res chain seq x y z
N LEU A 1 -12.20 2.71 13.95
CA LEU A 1 -11.20 1.61 14.01
C LEU A 1 -11.94 0.27 13.89
N LEU A 2 -11.37 -0.76 13.23
CA LEU A 2 -11.94 -2.13 13.31
C LEU A 2 -11.76 -2.66 14.75
N PRO A 3 -12.72 -3.42 15.31
CA PRO A 3 -12.54 -4.10 16.59
C PRO A 3 -11.57 -5.28 16.41
N GLY A 4 -10.42 -5.20 17.07
CA GLY A 4 -9.36 -6.19 17.02
C GLY A 4 -8.04 -5.54 17.40
N ASN A 5 -7.71 -5.57 18.70
CA ASN A 5 -6.43 -5.24 19.34
C ASN A 5 -5.55 -4.15 18.65
N ALA A 6 -5.54 -2.95 19.25
CA ALA A 6 -5.14 -1.67 18.67
C ALA A 6 -3.67 -1.45 18.20
N LYS A 7 -2.86 -2.50 18.03
CA LYS A 7 -1.51 -2.40 17.42
C LYS A 7 -1.17 -3.47 16.36
N ALA A 8 -1.96 -4.54 16.20
CA ALA A 8 -1.58 -5.73 15.42
C ALA A 8 -2.36 -5.92 14.09
N THR A 9 -2.94 -4.86 13.53
CA THR A 9 -3.73 -4.94 12.29
C THR A 9 -2.98 -4.49 11.04
N LYS A 10 -1.72 -4.06 11.12
CA LYS A 10 -0.97 -3.66 9.93
C LYS A 10 -0.17 -4.83 9.41
N LEU A 11 -0.50 -5.29 8.22
CA LEU A 11 0.25 -6.36 7.54
C LEU A 11 1.34 -5.73 6.67
N THR A 12 2.49 -6.39 6.60
CA THR A 12 3.64 -5.94 5.80
C THR A 12 4.05 -7.02 4.83
N SER A 13 4.43 -6.63 3.62
CA SER A 13 5.09 -7.55 2.69
C SER A 13 6.53 -7.83 3.15
N ARG A 14 7.20 -8.78 2.50
CA ARG A 14 8.67 -8.85 2.59
C ARG A 14 9.32 -7.60 2.04
N THR A 15 10.56 -7.35 2.46
CA THR A 15 11.48 -6.40 1.83
C THR A 15 12.14 -7.06 0.63
N ILE A 16 12.29 -6.31 -0.47
CA ILE A 16 13.11 -6.72 -1.60
C ILE A 16 14.24 -5.72 -1.71
N GLU A 17 15.47 -6.20 -1.57
CA GLU A 17 16.65 -5.32 -1.49
C GLU A 17 17.07 -4.78 -2.86
N LYS A 18 17.61 -3.57 -2.86
CA LYS A 18 18.34 -2.90 -3.93
C LYS A 18 17.60 -2.91 -5.28
N THR A 19 16.36 -2.45 -5.28
CA THR A 19 15.53 -2.39 -6.48
C THR A 19 14.56 -1.21 -6.49
N LEU A 20 14.33 -0.67 -7.69
CA LEU A 20 13.27 0.32 -7.95
C LEU A 20 12.02 -0.31 -8.57
N ASN A 21 12.05 -1.63 -8.82
CA ASN A 21 10.98 -2.39 -9.46
C ASN A 21 10.72 -3.71 -8.70
N PRO A 22 10.35 -3.63 -7.41
CA PRO A 22 10.14 -4.82 -6.59
C PRO A 22 8.93 -5.62 -7.07
N GLU A 23 9.06 -6.94 -7.11
CA GLU A 23 7.95 -7.88 -7.35
C GLU A 23 7.73 -8.76 -6.11
N TRP A 24 6.79 -8.35 -5.25
CA TRP A 24 6.44 -9.11 -4.06
C TRP A 24 5.65 -10.36 -4.41
N ASN A 25 4.60 -10.20 -5.25
CA ASN A 25 3.62 -11.23 -5.57
C ASN A 25 3.03 -11.90 -4.31
N GLU A 26 2.72 -11.07 -3.30
CA GLU A 26 2.24 -11.51 -1.99
C GLU A 26 0.77 -11.17 -1.78
N GLU A 27 0.07 -12.00 -1.01
CA GLU A 27 -1.31 -11.77 -0.64
C GLU A 27 -1.45 -11.65 0.88
N LEU A 28 -2.02 -10.53 1.32
CA LEU A 28 -2.27 -10.20 2.72
C LEU A 28 -3.76 -10.35 3.01
N HIS A 29 -4.09 -11.09 4.09
CA HIS A 29 -5.46 -11.50 4.39
C HIS A 29 -5.97 -10.78 5.64
N TYR A 30 -7.01 -9.99 5.47
CA TYR A 30 -7.72 -9.33 6.57
C TYR A 30 -9.03 -10.06 6.86
N TYR A 31 -9.21 -10.52 8.09
CA TYR A 31 -10.45 -11.15 8.55
C TYR A 31 -11.28 -10.17 9.40
N GLY A 32 -12.59 -10.41 9.49
CA GLY A 32 -13.50 -9.59 10.30
C GLY A 32 -13.82 -8.22 9.71
N ILE A 33 -13.65 -8.04 8.41
CA ILE A 33 -14.07 -6.83 7.69
C ILE A 33 -15.56 -6.93 7.37
N THR A 34 -16.38 -6.22 8.14
CA THR A 34 -17.83 -6.23 7.96
C THR A 34 -18.26 -5.43 6.72
N GLU A 35 -19.51 -5.59 6.30
CA GLU A 35 -20.05 -4.77 5.20
C GLU A 35 -20.09 -3.27 5.57
N SER A 36 -20.45 -2.95 6.82
CA SER A 36 -20.39 -1.58 7.36
C SER A 36 -18.98 -1.01 7.26
N ASP A 37 -17.96 -1.84 7.52
CA ASP A 37 -16.56 -1.46 7.36
C ASP A 37 -16.21 -1.23 5.89
N LYS A 38 -16.63 -2.09 4.97
CA LYS A 38 -16.44 -1.87 3.52
C LYS A 38 -17.01 -0.52 3.08
N GLN A 39 -18.16 -0.11 3.60
CA GLN A 39 -18.79 1.15 3.18
C GLN A 39 -18.06 2.40 3.68
N LYS A 40 -17.38 2.32 4.83
CA LYS A 40 -16.73 3.46 5.51
C LYS A 40 -15.20 3.47 5.37
N LYS A 41 -14.63 2.28 5.17
CA LYS A 41 -13.23 1.89 4.96
C LYS A 41 -12.53 2.58 3.79
N THR A 42 -11.35 3.14 4.04
CA THR A 42 -10.32 3.33 3.01
C THR A 42 -9.12 2.49 3.38
N LEU A 43 -8.71 1.61 2.46
CA LEU A 43 -7.45 0.88 2.56
C LEU A 43 -6.33 1.83 2.16
N ARG A 44 -5.26 1.88 2.97
CA ARG A 44 -4.08 2.68 2.69
C ARG A 44 -2.90 1.74 2.55
N ILE A 45 -2.19 1.84 1.46
CA ILE A 45 -0.97 1.08 1.22
C ILE A 45 0.17 2.06 1.16
N THR A 46 1.14 1.91 2.04
CA THR A 46 2.34 2.74 2.09
C THR A 46 3.53 1.89 1.65
N VAL A 47 4.28 2.39 0.68
CA VAL A 47 5.56 1.83 0.24
C VAL A 47 6.65 2.57 1.01
N LEU A 48 7.53 1.80 1.64
CA LEU A 48 8.60 2.29 2.50
C LEU A 48 9.92 1.68 2.04
N ASP A 49 11.00 2.43 2.19
CA ASP A 49 12.35 1.94 2.06
C ASP A 49 12.83 1.40 3.40
N ARG A 50 13.54 0.27 3.42
CA ARG A 50 14.04 -0.34 4.66
C ARG A 50 15.49 0.05 4.89
N ASP A 51 15.71 0.92 5.87
CA ASP A 51 17.05 1.30 6.29
C ASP A 51 17.59 0.44 7.43
N ARG A 52 18.90 0.57 7.68
CA ARG A 52 19.57 0.02 8.88
C ARG A 52 18.86 0.43 10.17
N ILE A 53 18.36 1.65 10.22
CA ILE A 53 17.60 2.19 11.35
C ILE A 53 16.36 2.87 10.79
N GLY A 54 15.18 2.32 11.09
CA GLY A 54 13.93 2.92 10.63
C GLY A 54 13.67 2.68 9.13
N SER A 55 12.75 3.46 8.58
CA SER A 55 12.30 3.28 7.20
C SER A 55 11.92 4.63 6.61
N ASP A 56 12.41 4.91 5.41
CA ASP A 56 12.05 6.10 4.66
C ASP A 56 10.75 5.92 3.86
N PHE A 57 10.06 7.04 3.63
CA PHE A 57 8.78 7.03 2.91
C PHE A 57 9.00 7.13 1.40
N LEU A 58 8.58 6.12 0.65
CA LEU A 58 8.63 6.12 -0.82
C LEU A 58 7.33 6.65 -1.43
N GLY A 59 6.18 6.32 -0.84
CA GLY A 59 4.89 6.77 -1.35
C GLY A 59 3.71 6.04 -0.76
N GLU A 60 2.49 6.54 -1.00
CA GLU A 60 1.28 5.83 -0.60
C GLU A 60 0.18 5.87 -1.65
N THR A 61 -0.77 4.96 -1.54
CA THR A 61 -2.04 5.02 -2.28
C THR A 61 -3.21 4.65 -1.40
N ARG A 62 -4.41 5.14 -1.75
CA ARG A 62 -5.62 4.99 -0.95
C ARG A 62 -6.78 4.50 -1.81
N ILE A 63 -7.43 3.43 -1.37
CA ILE A 63 -8.57 2.83 -2.07
C ILE A 63 -9.76 2.72 -1.12
N ALA A 64 -10.82 3.48 -1.43
CA ALA A 64 -12.08 3.36 -0.71
C ALA A 64 -12.72 1.99 -0.97
N LEU A 65 -12.93 1.19 0.08
CA LEU A 65 -13.41 -0.19 -0.02
C LEU A 65 -14.82 -0.28 -0.61
N ARG A 66 -15.63 0.78 -0.48
CA ARG A 66 -16.94 0.91 -1.12
C ARG A 66 -16.89 0.76 -2.65
N LYS A 67 -15.76 1.10 -3.29
CA LYS A 67 -15.56 0.99 -4.76
C LYS A 67 -15.25 -0.44 -5.23
N LEU A 68 -15.12 -1.40 -4.31
CA LEU A 68 -14.90 -2.79 -4.64
C LEU A 68 -16.22 -3.49 -5.00
N PRO A 69 -16.28 -4.21 -6.13
CA PRO A 69 -17.36 -5.15 -6.39
C PRO A 69 -17.34 -6.29 -5.36
N MET A 70 -18.51 -6.88 -5.09
CA MET A 70 -18.60 -8.03 -4.17
C MET A 70 -18.01 -9.28 -4.81
N ASN A 71 -17.25 -10.05 -4.03
CA ASN A 71 -16.67 -11.35 -4.39
C ASN A 71 -15.86 -11.36 -5.71
N THR A 72 -15.46 -10.20 -6.21
CA THR A 72 -14.76 -10.06 -7.50
C THR A 72 -13.40 -9.44 -7.27
N LEU A 73 -12.36 -10.05 -7.86
CA LEU A 73 -11.01 -9.53 -7.81
C LEU A 73 -10.90 -8.29 -8.71
N LYS A 74 -10.57 -7.14 -8.13
CA LYS A 74 -10.35 -5.88 -8.85
C LYS A 74 -8.88 -5.50 -8.84
N LYS A 75 -8.29 -5.35 -10.02
CA LYS A 75 -6.89 -4.94 -10.22
C LYS A 75 -6.78 -3.41 -10.27
N TYR A 76 -5.69 -2.88 -9.73
CA TYR A 76 -5.37 -1.46 -9.66
C TYR A 76 -3.92 -1.23 -10.09
N ASN A 77 -3.69 -0.23 -10.92
CA ASN A 77 -2.36 0.30 -11.25
C ASN A 77 -2.36 1.79 -10.91
N LEU A 78 -1.82 2.14 -9.74
CA LEU A 78 -1.98 3.46 -9.14
C LEU A 78 -0.63 4.13 -8.97
N TYR A 79 -0.58 5.44 -9.20
CA TYR A 79 0.58 6.25 -8.82
C TYR A 79 0.71 6.32 -7.30
N LEU A 80 1.94 6.41 -6.84
CA LEU A 80 2.26 6.67 -5.44
C LEU A 80 2.27 8.17 -5.17
N GLU A 81 1.51 8.58 -4.16
CA GLU A 81 1.35 9.96 -3.72
C GLU A 81 2.21 10.24 -2.47
N HIS A 82 2.39 11.52 -2.15
CA HIS A 82 3.02 11.93 -0.90
C HIS A 82 2.08 11.75 0.31
N ALA A 83 2.62 11.70 1.53
CA ALA A 83 1.85 11.25 2.69
C ALA A 83 0.68 12.19 3.10
N ILE A 84 0.76 13.52 2.87
CA ILE A 84 -0.22 14.56 3.30
C ILE A 84 -0.01 15.87 2.47
N PRO A 85 -1.03 16.73 2.22
CA PRO A 85 -0.83 18.05 1.59
C PRO A 85 0.01 18.96 2.48
N ILE A 86 1.16 19.39 1.99
CA ILE A 86 2.03 20.33 2.70
C ILE A 86 1.37 21.71 2.62
N GLN A 87 1.10 22.36 3.76
CA GLN A 87 0.56 23.74 3.85
C GLN A 87 1.56 24.82 3.40
N GLN A 88 2.57 24.49 2.61
CA GLN A 88 3.55 25.44 2.09
C GLN A 88 3.64 25.28 0.57
N PRO A 89 3.57 26.39 -0.20
CA PRO A 89 3.78 26.37 -1.64
C PRO A 89 5.29 26.22 -1.88
N ARG A 90 5.84 25.03 -1.63
CA ARG A 90 7.11 24.67 -2.26
C ARG A 90 6.80 24.40 -3.71
N GLN A 91 7.64 24.93 -4.59
CA GLN A 91 7.67 24.60 -6.02
C GLN A 91 8.02 23.12 -6.16
N GLU A 92 7.07 22.24 -5.84
CA GLU A 92 7.20 20.81 -5.99
C GLU A 92 6.87 20.53 -7.45
N THR A 93 7.92 20.29 -8.22
CA THR A 93 7.79 19.52 -9.46
C THR A 93 6.95 18.28 -9.14
N ASP A 94 6.06 17.88 -10.05
CA ASP A 94 5.29 16.63 -9.95
C ASP A 94 6.27 15.43 -9.93
N VAL A 95 6.88 15.16 -8.77
CA VAL A 95 7.84 14.08 -8.62
C VAL A 95 7.04 12.79 -8.59
N ILE A 96 7.09 12.07 -9.72
CA ILE A 96 6.54 10.73 -9.87
C ILE A 96 7.35 9.80 -8.96
N ARG A 97 6.72 9.26 -7.91
CA ARG A 97 7.34 8.37 -6.91
C ARG A 97 7.25 6.87 -7.26
N GLY A 98 6.78 6.59 -8.46
CA GLY A 98 6.52 5.24 -8.97
C GLY A 98 5.05 4.87 -8.96
N LYS A 99 4.78 3.62 -9.37
CA LYS A 99 3.44 3.06 -9.52
C LYS A 99 3.34 1.73 -8.77
N LEU A 100 2.22 1.50 -8.10
CA LEU A 100 1.88 0.25 -7.42
C LEU A 100 0.81 -0.53 -8.21
N LEU A 101 1.13 -1.77 -8.55
CA LEU A 101 0.20 -2.75 -9.09
C LEU A 101 -0.28 -3.66 -7.96
N LEU A 102 -1.59 -3.67 -7.70
CA LEU A 102 -2.21 -4.53 -6.70
C LEU A 102 -3.57 -5.07 -7.16
N ALA A 103 -4.11 -6.03 -6.43
CA ALA A 103 -5.48 -6.50 -6.59
C ALA A 103 -6.17 -6.61 -5.23
N LEU A 104 -7.48 -6.32 -5.21
CA LEU A 104 -8.30 -6.39 -4.02
C LEU A 104 -9.54 -7.23 -4.27
N GLN A 105 -9.91 -8.07 -3.31
CA GLN A 105 -11.18 -8.80 -3.32
C GLN A 105 -11.80 -8.76 -1.93
N TYR A 106 -13.06 -8.34 -1.86
CA TYR A 106 -13.85 -8.44 -0.64
C TYR A 106 -14.76 -9.67 -0.72
N ASN A 107 -14.60 -10.59 0.23
CA ASN A 107 -15.47 -11.74 0.39
C ASN A 107 -16.47 -11.48 1.52
N ILE A 108 -17.75 -11.35 1.16
CA ILE A 108 -18.81 -11.04 2.11
C ILE A 108 -19.16 -12.23 3.02
N GLN A 109 -19.08 -13.45 2.51
CA GLN A 109 -19.47 -14.65 3.26
C GLN A 109 -18.50 -14.91 4.42
N GLN A 110 -17.21 -14.64 4.19
CA GLN A 110 -16.16 -14.79 5.19
C GLN A 110 -15.87 -13.50 5.96
N GLY A 111 -16.46 -12.36 5.56
CA GLY A 111 -16.12 -11.04 6.08
C GLY A 111 -14.62 -10.77 5.96
N SER A 112 -14.03 -11.05 4.80
CA SER A 112 -12.58 -10.95 4.58
C SER A 112 -12.22 -10.04 3.41
N LEU A 113 -11.05 -9.41 3.50
CA LEU A 113 -10.45 -8.62 2.44
C LEU A 113 -9.09 -9.23 2.07
N PHE A 114 -8.97 -9.65 0.83
CA PHE A 114 -7.73 -10.13 0.23
C PHE A 114 -7.03 -8.96 -0.46
N VAL A 115 -5.76 -8.75 -0.12
CA VAL A 115 -4.92 -7.68 -0.67
C VAL A 115 -3.70 -8.30 -1.35
N THR A 116 -3.75 -8.47 -2.67
CA THR A 116 -2.62 -8.98 -3.45
C THR A 116 -1.71 -7.84 -3.88
N ILE A 117 -0.53 -7.74 -3.28
CA ILE A 117 0.52 -6.78 -3.63
C ILE A 117 1.40 -7.42 -4.70
N LYS A 118 1.30 -6.97 -5.95
CA LYS A 118 2.07 -7.57 -7.04
C LYS A 118 3.46 -6.98 -7.12
N ARG A 119 3.56 -5.71 -7.51
CA ARG A 119 4.84 -5.04 -7.76
C ARG A 119 4.73 -3.53 -7.70
N CYS A 120 5.86 -2.87 -7.49
CA CYS A 120 6.03 -1.48 -7.87
C CYS A 120 6.87 -1.36 -9.14
N ALA A 121 6.80 -0.20 -9.79
CA ALA A 121 7.71 0.19 -10.86
C ALA A 121 8.12 1.65 -10.71
N GLU A 122 9.34 1.95 -11.17
CA GLU A 122 9.90 3.31 -11.25
C GLU A 122 9.88 4.01 -9.88
N LEU A 123 10.20 3.28 -8.80
CA LEU A 123 10.39 3.89 -7.49
C LEU A 123 11.58 4.86 -7.51
N ILE A 124 11.54 5.84 -6.62
CA ILE A 124 12.71 6.68 -6.33
C ILE A 124 13.72 5.89 -5.51
N GLY A 125 15.01 6.11 -5.75
CA GLY A 125 16.07 5.58 -4.88
C GLY A 125 16.32 6.52 -3.72
N MET A 126 16.28 6.02 -2.49
CA MET A 126 16.56 6.81 -1.28
C MET A 126 17.98 6.59 -0.78
N ASP A 127 18.60 5.47 -1.13
CA ASP A 127 19.97 5.18 -0.73
C ASP A 127 21.01 5.97 -1.54
N SER A 128 22.20 6.12 -0.95
CA SER A 128 23.40 6.61 -1.64
C SER A 128 23.77 5.84 -2.92
N THR A 129 23.24 4.62 -3.08
CA THR A 129 23.45 3.78 -4.27
C THR A 129 22.48 4.10 -5.41
N GLY A 130 21.49 4.96 -5.19
CA GLY A 130 20.41 5.24 -6.14
C GLY A 130 19.33 4.16 -6.20
N PHE A 131 19.35 3.20 -5.28
CA PHE A 131 18.33 2.15 -5.13
C PHE A 131 17.54 2.35 -3.82
N SER A 132 16.62 1.42 -3.58
CA SER A 132 15.87 1.27 -2.35
C SER A 132 15.69 -0.21 -2.03
N ASP A 133 15.36 -0.50 -0.77
CA ASP A 133 14.95 -1.78 -0.21
C ASP A 133 13.43 -1.77 0.11
N PRO A 134 12.56 -1.69 -0.93
CA PRO A 134 11.15 -1.42 -0.73
C PRO A 134 10.38 -2.58 -0.06
N TYR A 135 9.43 -2.19 0.80
CA TYR A 135 8.37 -3.04 1.30
C TYR A 135 7.04 -2.28 1.41
N CYS A 136 5.93 -3.00 1.37
CA CYS A 136 4.60 -2.43 1.52
C CYS A 136 4.07 -2.64 2.94
N LYS A 137 3.38 -1.64 3.47
CA LYS A 137 2.64 -1.68 4.73
C LYS A 137 1.18 -1.31 4.47
N VAL A 138 0.28 -2.20 4.88
CA VAL A 138 -1.18 -2.11 4.66
C VAL A 138 -1.89 -1.91 6.00
#